data_AF-A0A098E5Y4-F1
#
_entry.id   AF-A0A098E5Y4-F1
#
_cell.length_a   1.000
_cell.length_b   1.000
_cell.length_c   1.000
_cell.angle_alpha   90.00
_cell.angle_beta   90.00
_cell.angle_gamma   90.00
#
_symmetry.space_group_name_H-M   'P 1'
#
loop_
_entity.id
_entity.type
_entity.pdbx_description
1 polymer ?
#
loop_
_entity_poly.entity_id
_entity_poly.type
_entity_poly.pdbx_seq_one_letter_code
_entity_poly.pdbx_strand_id
1 'polypeptide(L)'
;MVKICFIGDVLTASGLNLVGIKDTHIVTKENIGEIFEKEKNKGIIVIPNTLYQLVKDKVKKLPLTSIVVALPDENGVGEDKAMKMIEEAIGRSITLKK
;
A
#
# COMPACT_ATOMS: atom_id res chain seq x y z
N MET A 1 -16.34 -6.34 -12.40
CA MET A 1 -14.93 -6.10 -12.75
C MET A 1 -14.27 -5.37 -11.58
N VAL A 2 -13.22 -5.93 -11.00
CA VAL A 2 -12.54 -5.33 -9.83
C VAL A 2 -11.74 -4.12 -10.32
N LYS A 3 -11.95 -2.96 -9.69
CA LYS A 3 -11.18 -1.73 -9.98
C LYS A 3 -10.00 -1.66 -9.01
N ILE A 4 -8.79 -1.58 -9.56
CA ILE A 4 -7.54 -1.47 -8.81
C ILE A 4 -7.11 -0.01 -8.88
N CYS A 5 -6.89 0.61 -7.72
CA CYS A 5 -6.36 1.97 -7.60
C CYS A 5 -4.96 1.91 -7.00
N PHE A 6 -4.04 2.66 -7.58
CA PHE A 6 -2.68 2.84 -7.06
C PHE A 6 -2.54 4.24 -6.47
N ILE A 7 -2.02 4.30 -5.26
CA ILE A 7 -1.69 5.53 -4.57
C ILE A 7 -0.17 5.51 -4.42
N GLY A 8 0.54 6.55 -4.83
CA GLY A 8 2.00 6.58 -4.73
C GLY A 8 2.57 8.00 -4.75
N ASP A 9 3.84 8.14 -4.38
CA ASP A 9 4.56 9.39 -4.60
C ASP A 9 4.68 9.72 -6.11
N VAL A 10 5.20 10.92 -6.41
CA VAL A 10 5.34 11.42 -7.79
C VAL A 10 6.11 10.45 -8.69
N LEU A 11 7.21 9.86 -8.20
CA LEU A 11 8.08 8.99 -9.00
C LEU A 11 7.38 7.66 -9.29
N THR A 12 6.85 7.01 -8.25
CA THR A 12 6.14 5.73 -8.35
C THR A 12 4.92 5.85 -9.24
N ALA A 13 4.09 6.88 -9.02
CA ALA A 13 2.88 7.11 -9.79
C ALA A 13 3.19 7.41 -11.27
N SER A 14 4.24 8.19 -11.54
CA SER A 14 4.69 8.45 -12.91
C SER A 14 5.14 7.17 -13.61
N GLY A 15 5.91 6.32 -12.92
CA GLY A 15 6.33 5.02 -13.46
C GLY A 15 5.16 4.09 -13.78
N LEU A 16 4.18 3.99 -12.88
CA LEU A 16 2.96 3.19 -13.09
C LEU A 16 2.13 3.69 -14.28
N ASN A 17 2.02 5.01 -14.43
CA ASN A 17 1.30 5.60 -15.56
C ASN A 17 2.02 5.33 -16.90
N LEU A 18 3.35 5.38 -16.91
CA LEU A 18 4.16 5.05 -18.10
C LEU A 18 3.95 3.60 -18.58
N VAL A 19 3.74 2.66 -17.65
CA VAL A 19 3.44 1.25 -17.99
C VAL A 19 1.95 0.98 -18.23
N GLY A 20 1.12 2.03 -18.32
CA GLY A 20 -0.29 1.94 -18.70
C GLY A 20 -1.28 1.75 -17.55
N ILE A 21 -0.83 1.85 -16.29
CA ILE A 21 -1.72 1.77 -15.12
C ILE A 21 -2.29 3.17 -14.86
N LYS A 22 -3.46 3.43 -15.44
CA LYS A 22 -4.09 4.76 -15.47
C LYS A 22 -4.78 5.19 -14.17
N ASP A 23 -5.25 4.23 -13.37
CA ASP A 23 -5.96 4.50 -12.11
C ASP A 23 -4.94 4.69 -10.97
N THR A 24 -4.11 5.72 -11.15
CA THR A 24 -2.94 6.01 -10.32
C THR A 24 -3.00 7.45 -9.82
N HIS A 25 -2.80 7.65 -8.51
CA HIS A 25 -2.89 8.95 -7.86
C HIS A 25 -1.57 9.32 -7.18
N ILE A 26 -1.06 10.49 -7.55
CA ILE A 26 0.07 11.11 -6.88
C ILE A 26 -0.41 11.64 -5.52
N VAL A 27 0.24 11.21 -4.45
CA VAL A 27 -0.05 11.65 -3.09
C VAL A 27 1.19 12.18 -2.37
N THR A 28 0.94 13.02 -1.37
CA THR A 28 1.87 13.51 -0.37
C THR A 28 1.32 13.20 1.02
N LYS A 29 2.11 13.45 2.07
CA LYS A 29 1.67 13.24 3.46
C LYS A 29 0.45 14.09 3.82
N GLU A 30 0.31 15.25 3.18
CA GLU A 30 -0.72 16.23 3.47
C GLU A 30 -2.06 15.88 2.81
N ASN A 31 -2.04 15.29 1.60
CA ASN A 31 -3.25 15.06 0.81
C ASN A 31 -3.76 13.61 0.82
N ILE A 32 -2.97 12.67 1.35
CA ILE A 32 -3.29 11.24 1.32
C ILE A 32 -4.63 10.91 1.97
N GLY A 33 -4.96 11.59 3.07
CA GLY A 33 -6.20 11.38 3.78
C GLY A 33 -7.43 11.71 2.94
N GLU A 34 -7.33 12.70 2.06
CA GLU A 34 -8.41 13.10 1.13
C GLU A 34 -8.50 12.14 -0.06
N ILE A 35 -7.35 11.82 -0.68
CA ILE A 35 -7.29 10.92 -1.83
C ILE A 35 -7.77 9.51 -1.45
N PHE A 36 -7.36 9.00 -0.29
CA PHE A 36 -7.83 7.72 0.22
C PHE A 36 -9.36 7.70 0.40
N GLU A 37 -9.99 8.76 0.91
CA GLU A 37 -11.45 8.79 1.07
C GLU A 37 -12.20 8.81 -0.26
N LYS A 38 -11.63 9.43 -1.29
CA LYS A 38 -12.19 9.43 -2.65
C LYS A 38 -12.13 8.03 -3.26
N GLU A 39 -11.01 7.34 -3.05
CA GLU A 39 -10.71 6.06 -3.68
C GLU A 39 -11.10 4.83 -2.83
N LYS A 40 -11.59 5.01 -1.60
CA LYS A 40 -11.91 3.92 -0.66
C LYS A 40 -12.92 2.88 -1.17
N ASN A 41 -13.72 3.24 -2.16
CA ASN A 41 -14.74 2.38 -2.76
C ASN A 41 -14.19 1.48 -3.88
N LYS A 42 -12.88 1.56 -4.17
CA LYS A 42 -12.21 0.67 -5.12
C LYS A 42 -12.03 -0.71 -4.48
N GLY A 43 -12.08 -1.75 -5.31
CA GLY A 43 -12.00 -3.13 -4.82
C GLY A 43 -10.61 -3.47 -4.29
N ILE A 44 -9.56 -2.92 -4.90
CA ILE A 44 -8.18 -3.07 -4.47
C ILE A 44 -7.52 -1.69 -4.45
N ILE A 45 -6.89 -1.35 -3.33
CA ILE A 45 -6.10 -0.12 -3.16
C ILE A 45 -4.66 -0.52 -2.85
N VAL A 46 -3.74 -0.11 -3.71
CA VAL A 46 -2.31 -0.36 -3.56
C VAL A 46 -1.64 0.93 -3.09
N ILE A 47 -0.87 0.87 -2.02
CA ILE A 47 -0.33 2.05 -1.34
C ILE A 47 1.07 1.77 -0.74
N PRO A 48 2.07 2.66 -0.92
CA PRO A 48 3.34 2.56 -0.22
C PRO A 48 3.19 2.46 1.29
N ASN A 49 4.08 1.73 1.94
CA ASN A 49 3.95 1.43 3.35
C ASN A 49 4.02 2.69 4.22
N THR A 50 4.93 3.61 3.92
CA THR A 50 5.05 4.88 4.66
C THR A 50 3.74 5.67 4.64
N LEU A 51 3.07 5.68 3.48
CA LEU A 51 1.79 6.32 3.23
C LEU A 51 0.63 5.54 3.89
N TYR A 52 0.67 4.22 3.86
CA TYR A 52 -0.32 3.36 4.51
C TYR A 52 -0.43 3.64 6.02
N GLN A 53 0.69 3.90 6.70
CA GLN A 53 0.65 4.19 8.14
C GLN A 53 -0.20 5.43 8.47
N LEU A 54 -0.29 6.40 7.56
CA LEU A 54 -1.07 7.63 7.74
C LEU A 54 -2.58 7.41 7.62
N VAL A 55 -3.00 6.33 6.96
CA VAL A 55 -4.42 6.01 6.71
C VAL A 55 -4.86 4.69 7.32
N LYS A 56 -4.00 4.04 8.12
CA LYS A 56 -4.25 2.71 8.72
C LYS A 56 -5.58 2.61 9.46
N ASP A 57 -5.95 3.64 10.23
CA ASP A 57 -7.22 3.63 10.97
C ASP A 57 -8.44 3.86 10.07
N LYS A 58 -8.26 4.48 8.90
CA LYS A 58 -9.31 4.56 7.87
C LYS A 58 -9.47 3.21 7.16
N VAL A 59 -8.36 2.53 6.87
CA VAL A 59 -8.35 1.19 6.27
C VAL A 59 -9.12 0.18 7.13
N LYS A 60 -8.93 0.20 8.46
CA LYS A 60 -9.67 -0.69 9.38
C LYS A 60 -11.19 -0.53 9.35
N LYS A 61 -11.69 0.62 8.86
CA LYS A 61 -13.12 0.93 8.76
C LYS A 61 -13.72 0.55 7.41
N LEU A 62 -12.92 0.00 6.49
CA LEU A 62 -13.41 -0.45 5.20
C LEU A 62 -14.26 -1.72 5.32
N PRO A 63 -15.20 -1.95 4.38
CA PRO A 63 -15.87 -3.23 4.25
C PRO A 63 -14.87 -4.38 4.11
N LEU A 64 -15.21 -5.56 4.65
CA LEU A 64 -14.38 -6.79 4.56
C LEU A 64 -14.08 -7.23 3.11
N THR A 65 -14.85 -6.73 2.14
CA THR A 65 -14.66 -6.97 0.71
C THR A 65 -13.57 -6.10 0.09
N SER A 66 -13.01 -5.13 0.82
CA SER A 66 -11.99 -4.20 0.32
C SER A 66 -10.60 -4.76 0.59
N ILE A 67 -9.74 -4.78 -0.41
CA ILE A 67 -8.36 -5.25 -0.28
C ILE A 67 -7.43 -4.03 -0.31
N VAL A 68 -6.61 -3.86 0.74
CA VAL A 68 -5.58 -2.83 0.78
C VAL A 68 -4.22 -3.50 0.84
N VAL A 69 -3.38 -3.24 -0.17
CA VAL A 69 -2.04 -3.82 -0.29
C VAL A 69 -1.01 -2.74 0.01
N ALA A 70 -0.25 -2.93 1.08
CA ALA A 70 0.87 -2.06 1.43
C ALA A 70 2.14 -2.52 0.70
N LEU A 71 2.64 -1.71 -0.25
CA LEU A 71 3.90 -1.98 -0.95
C LEU A 71 5.10 -1.42 -0.18
N PRO A 72 6.28 -2.07 -0.26
CA PRO A 72 7.50 -1.45 0.23
C PRO A 72 7.86 -0.21 -0.60
N ASP A 73 8.50 0.76 0.05
CA ASP A 73 9.01 1.99 -0.57
C ASP A 73 10.49 2.18 -0.26
N GLU A 74 11.09 3.21 -0.87
CA GLU A 74 12.51 3.58 -0.73
C GLU A 74 12.97 3.74 0.74
N ASN A 75 12.05 4.05 1.65
CA ASN A 75 12.31 4.26 3.07
C ASN A 75 11.99 3.02 3.92
N GLY A 76 11.48 1.95 3.32
CA GLY A 76 11.03 0.81 4.09
C GLY A 76 10.85 -0.50 3.34
N VAL A 77 11.88 -1.34 3.51
CA VAL A 77 11.73 -2.69 4.11
C VAL A 77 10.85 -3.67 3.31
N GLY A 78 11.19 -4.00 2.06
CA GLY A 78 10.54 -5.08 1.33
C GLY A 78 10.78 -6.47 1.94
N GLU A 79 12.01 -6.72 2.38
CA GLU A 79 12.43 -8.02 2.89
C GLU A 79 12.03 -8.22 4.36
N ASP A 80 12.36 -7.27 5.27
CA ASP A 80 12.04 -7.48 6.70
C ASP A 80 10.54 -7.42 7.01
N LYS A 81 9.68 -6.81 6.16
CA LYS A 81 8.23 -6.86 6.37
C LYS A 81 7.63 -8.19 5.98
N ALA A 82 8.03 -8.75 4.83
CA ALA A 82 7.62 -10.09 4.44
C ALA A 82 8.10 -11.09 5.52
N MET A 83 9.33 -10.92 5.97
CA MET A 83 9.89 -11.72 7.06
C MET A 83 9.09 -11.56 8.35
N LYS A 84 8.80 -10.32 8.77
CA LYS A 84 8.01 -10.05 9.97
C LYS A 84 6.59 -10.61 9.89
N MET A 85 5.95 -10.57 8.71
CA MET A 85 4.64 -11.22 8.50
C MET A 85 4.74 -12.75 8.64
N ILE A 86 5.82 -13.36 8.14
CA ILE A 86 6.10 -14.79 8.30
C ILE A 86 6.38 -15.12 9.78
N GLU A 87 7.18 -14.32 10.47
CA GLU A 87 7.51 -14.51 11.88
C GLU A 87 6.28 -14.35 12.79
N GLU A 88 5.42 -13.37 12.53
CA GLU A 88 4.15 -13.17 13.24
C GLU A 88 3.17 -14.33 12.99
N ALA A 89 3.16 -14.91 11.79
CA ALA A 89 2.32 -16.07 11.48
C ALA A 89 2.83 -17.37 12.12
N ILE A 90 4.15 -17.53 12.25
CA ILE A 90 4.79 -18.76 12.76
C ILE A 90 5.08 -18.68 14.28
N GLY A 91 5.12 -17.48 14.85
CA GLY A 91 5.38 -17.22 16.27
C GLY A 91 6.86 -17.31 16.67
N ARG A 92 7.79 -17.22 15.72
CA ARG A 92 9.24 -17.35 15.97
C ARG A 92 10.04 -16.70 14.85
N SER A 93 11.17 -16.09 15.22
CA SER A 93 12.05 -15.41 14.28
C SER A 93 12.84 -16.37 13.40
N ILE A 94 13.00 -16.02 12.12
CA ILE A 94 13.68 -16.84 11.12
C ILE A 94 14.90 -16.07 10.63
N THR A 95 16.09 -16.64 10.79
CA THR A 95 17.32 -16.09 10.24
C THR A 95 17.67 -16.81 8.95
N LEU A 96 17.54 -16.15 7.80
CA LEU A 96 18.03 -16.69 6.53
C LEU A 96 19.57 -16.59 6.52
N LYS A 97 20.25 -17.72 6.39
CA LYS A 97 21.69 -17.72 6.10
C LYS A 97 21.89 -17.25 4.66
N LYS A 98 22.67 -16.17 4.49
CA LYS A 98 23.18 -15.70 3.21
C LYS A 98 24.12 -16.74 2.58
#